data_AF-A0A7W7Y137-F1
#
_entry.id   AF-A0A7W7Y137-F1
#
_cell.length_a   1.000
_cell.length_b   1.000
_cell.length_c   1.000
_cell.angle_alpha   90.00
_cell.angle_beta   90.00
_cell.angle_gamma   90.00
#
_symmetry.space_group_name_H-M   'P 1'
#
loop_
_entity.id
_entity.type
_entity.pdbx_description
1 polymer ?
#
loop_
_entity_poly.entity_id
_entity_poly.type
_entity_poly.pdbx_seq_one_letter_code
_entity_poly.pdbx_strand_id
1 'polypeptide(L)'
;MRIRRCRHLFIEPRETLEFDLDVLLAGGDGLASTRRWVALAPHLDAEVDVDATALAVLGDCDVHAWRQCDALLARHPREAIERLLA
;
A
#
# COMPACT_ATOMS: atom_id res chain seq x y z
N MET A 1 6.65 6.60 -20.56
CA MET A 1 7.44 7.17 -19.43
C MET A 1 8.25 6.07 -18.75
N ARG A 2 9.33 6.40 -18.04
CA ARG A 2 10.12 5.45 -17.25
C ARG A 2 9.87 5.64 -15.76
N ILE A 3 9.79 4.54 -15.01
CA ILE A 3 9.48 4.52 -13.58
C ILE A 3 10.50 3.65 -12.82
N ARG A 4 10.81 4.03 -11.58
CA ARG A 4 11.52 3.25 -10.57
C ARG A 4 10.93 3.60 -9.20
N ARG A 5 11.16 2.78 -8.17
CA ARG A 5 10.74 3.14 -6.79
C ARG A 5 11.80 3.98 -6.09
N CYS A 6 11.41 4.62 -4.99
CA CYS A 6 12.34 5.30 -4.09
C CYS A 6 13.32 4.30 -3.43
N ARG A 7 14.49 4.82 -3.02
CA ARG A 7 15.57 3.99 -2.45
C ARG A 7 15.22 3.46 -1.08
N HIS A 8 14.70 4.32 -0.23
CA HIS A 8 14.24 3.98 1.10
C HIS A 8 12.72 3.95 1.06
N LEU A 9 12.17 2.76 1.29
CA LEU A 9 10.75 2.48 1.37
C LEU A 9 10.57 1.45 2.47
N PHE A 10 9.83 1.80 3.50
CA PHE A 10 9.40 0.87 4.54
C PHE A 10 7.89 0.62 4.38
N ILE A 11 7.52 -0.65 4.44
CA ILE A 11 6.13 -1.09 4.40
C ILE A 11 5.79 -1.69 5.75
N GLU A 12 4.85 -1.08 6.44
CA GLU A 12 4.43 -1.48 7.78
C GLU A 12 3.00 -2.03 7.75
N PRO A 13 2.76 -3.28 8.18
CA PRO A 13 1.41 -3.72 8.53
C PRO A 13 1.04 -3.10 9.87
N ARG A 14 -0.06 -2.34 9.90
CA ARG A 14 -0.60 -1.77 11.14
C ARG A 14 -1.96 -2.36 11.45
N GLU A 15 -2.12 -2.75 12.69
CA GLU A 15 -3.35 -3.29 13.23
C GLU A 15 -3.91 -2.35 14.28
N THR A 16 -5.22 -2.16 14.25
CA THR A 16 -5.94 -1.38 15.27
C THR A 16 -7.13 -2.19 15.74
N LEU A 17 -7.36 -2.18 17.05
CA LEU A 17 -8.52 -2.78 17.69
C LEU A 17 -9.44 -1.66 18.14
N GLU A 18 -10.68 -1.71 17.69
CA GLU A 18 -11.71 -0.72 18.03
C GLU A 18 -12.93 -1.43 18.60
N PHE A 19 -13.65 -0.74 19.47
CA PHE A 19 -14.93 -1.24 19.97
C PHE A 19 -15.97 -1.22 18.85
N ASP A 20 -16.64 -2.35 18.65
CA ASP A 20 -17.71 -2.51 17.68
C ASP A 20 -18.97 -3.06 18.39
N LEU A 21 -20.02 -2.23 18.43
CA LEU A 21 -21.28 -2.57 19.07
C LEU A 21 -22.00 -3.69 18.32
N ASP A 22 -21.93 -3.73 17.00
CA ASP A 22 -22.60 -4.76 16.20
C ASP A 22 -21.96 -6.13 16.44
N VAL A 23 -20.62 -6.17 16.56
CA VAL A 23 -19.89 -7.39 16.96
C VAL A 23 -20.31 -7.84 18.36
N LEU A 24 -20.43 -6.91 19.33
CA LEU A 24 -20.87 -7.23 20.69
C LEU A 24 -22.30 -7.79 20.71
N LEU A 25 -23.24 -7.13 20.01
CA LEU A 25 -24.65 -7.52 19.97
C LEU A 25 -24.86 -8.85 19.21
N ALA A 26 -23.97 -9.21 18.30
CA ALA A 26 -23.91 -10.53 17.69
C ALA A 26 -23.38 -11.63 18.63
N GLY A 27 -23.00 -11.29 19.87
CA GLY A 27 -22.45 -12.20 20.88
C GLY A 27 -20.94 -12.38 20.81
N GLY A 28 -20.22 -11.51 20.07
CA GLY A 28 -18.76 -11.48 20.02
C GLY A 28 -18.12 -10.77 21.22
N ASP A 29 -16.82 -10.54 21.16
CA ASP A 29 -16.03 -9.85 22.19
C ASP A 29 -16.15 -8.31 22.13
N GLY A 30 -16.92 -7.79 21.17
CA GLY A 30 -17.12 -6.37 20.95
C GLY A 30 -15.89 -5.66 20.37
N LEU A 31 -14.94 -6.39 19.79
CA LEU A 31 -13.75 -5.82 19.16
C LEU A 31 -13.73 -6.10 17.67
N ALA A 32 -13.53 -5.06 16.87
CA ALA A 32 -13.19 -5.16 15.46
C ALA A 32 -11.70 -4.90 15.28
N SER A 33 -11.00 -5.80 14.59
CA SER A 33 -9.62 -5.57 14.16
C SER A 33 -9.60 -5.09 12.72
N THR A 34 -8.90 -3.99 12.49
CA THR A 34 -8.61 -3.51 11.13
C THR A 34 -7.12 -3.63 10.88
N ARG A 35 -6.76 -4.02 9.65
CA ARG A 35 -5.38 -4.05 9.19
C ARG A 35 -5.23 -3.13 7.98
N ARG A 36 -4.27 -2.21 8.05
CA ARG A 36 -3.85 -1.37 6.92
C ARG A 36 -2.36 -1.55 6.65
N TRP A 37 -1.95 -1.26 5.42
CA TRP A 37 -0.53 -1.21 5.07
C TRP A 37 -0.13 0.23 4.88
N VAL A 38 0.99 0.60 5.50
CA VAL A 38 1.50 1.97 5.48
C VAL A 38 2.86 1.99 4.80
N ALA A 39 3.01 2.87 3.81
CA ALA A 39 4.27 3.19 3.18
C ALA A 39 4.90 4.42 3.83
N LEU A 40 6.16 4.27 4.24
CA LEU A 40 6.99 5.34 4.78
C LEU A 40 8.23 5.50 3.90
N ALA A 41 8.48 6.72 3.44
CA ALA A 41 9.69 7.03 2.68
C ALA A 41 10.20 8.44 3.04
N PRO A 42 11.52 8.65 3.14
CA PRO A 42 12.08 9.93 3.64
C PRO A 42 11.76 11.18 2.83
N HIS A 43 11.23 11.02 1.61
CA HIS A 43 10.87 12.12 0.72
C HIS A 43 9.38 12.43 0.73
N LEU A 44 8.58 11.66 1.46
CA LEU A 44 7.17 11.91 1.67
C LEU A 44 7.00 12.73 2.95
N ASP A 45 6.14 13.74 2.90
CA ASP A 45 5.83 14.59 4.06
C ASP A 45 5.06 13.83 5.15
N ALA A 46 4.35 12.78 4.76
CA ALA A 46 3.56 11.94 5.64
C ALA A 46 3.62 10.47 5.20
N GLU A 47 3.21 9.59 6.10
CA GLU A 47 2.93 8.20 5.78
C GLU A 47 1.75 8.07 4.81
N VAL A 48 1.78 7.07 3.95
CA VAL A 48 0.77 6.87 2.90
C VAL A 48 0.18 5.47 3.01
N ASP A 49 -1.15 5.38 3.07
CA ASP A 49 -1.84 4.09 3.01
C ASP A 49 -1.70 3.46 1.62
N VAL A 50 -1.39 2.17 1.60
CA VAL A 50 -1.25 1.39 0.38
C VAL A 50 -2.10 0.13 0.45
N ASP A 51 -2.69 -0.26 -0.68
CA ASP A 51 -3.40 -1.53 -0.77
C ASP A 51 -2.50 -2.65 -1.30
N ALA A 52 -3.02 -3.87 -1.33
CA ALA A 52 -2.28 -5.04 -1.81
C ALA A 52 -1.81 -4.90 -3.27
N THR A 53 -2.57 -4.17 -4.11
CA THR A 53 -2.21 -3.96 -5.52
C THR A 53 -1.04 -2.98 -5.63
N ALA A 54 -1.07 -1.90 -4.85
CA ALA A 54 0.03 -0.95 -4.75
C ALA A 54 1.31 -1.62 -4.23
N LEU A 55 1.21 -2.49 -3.22
CA LEU A 55 2.34 -3.28 -2.73
C LEU A 55 2.94 -4.17 -3.82
N ALA A 56 2.11 -4.83 -4.63
CA ALA A 56 2.59 -5.65 -5.74
C ALA A 56 3.33 -4.83 -6.80
N VAL A 57 2.78 -3.65 -7.18
CA VAL A 57 3.44 -2.73 -8.12
C VAL A 57 4.80 -2.25 -7.57
N LEU A 58 4.85 -1.86 -6.29
CA LEU A 58 6.07 -1.41 -5.62
C LEU A 58 7.12 -2.52 -5.52
N GLY A 59 6.70 -3.74 -5.20
CA GLY A 59 7.56 -4.92 -5.12
C GLY A 59 8.19 -5.30 -6.45
N ASP A 60 7.47 -5.05 -7.55
CA ASP A 60 8.04 -5.25 -8.87
C ASP A 60 9.03 -4.14 -9.26
N CYS A 61 8.99 -2.96 -8.65
CA CYS A 61 9.86 -1.82 -9.00
C CYS A 61 11.28 -1.97 -8.47
N ASP A 62 12.25 -1.76 -9.36
CA ASP A 62 13.66 -1.69 -8.99
C ASP A 62 13.99 -0.31 -8.38
N VAL A 63 14.96 -0.29 -7.47
CA VAL A 63 15.45 0.93 -6.80
C VAL A 63 16.45 1.72 -7.67
N HIS A 64 17.21 1.01 -8.49
CA HIS A 64 18.32 1.52 -9.30
C HIS A 64 17.98 1.56 -10.79
N ALA A 65 17.29 0.54 -11.31
CA ALA A 65 16.99 0.40 -12.72
C ALA A 65 15.63 1.02 -13.08
N TRP A 66 15.68 2.02 -13.96
CA TRP A 66 14.49 2.56 -14.60
C TRP A 66 13.88 1.54 -15.57
N ARG A 67 12.56 1.37 -15.53
CA ARG A 67 11.83 0.49 -16.45
C ARG A 67 10.72 1.25 -17.18
N GLN A 68 10.33 0.76 -18.34
CA GLN A 68 9.19 1.34 -19.07
C GLN A 68 7.90 1.08 -18.29
N CYS A 69 7.07 2.12 -18.16
CA CYS A 69 5.76 2.00 -17.52
C CYS A 69 4.89 0.91 -18.17
N ASP A 70 4.98 0.75 -19.50
CA ASP A 70 4.24 -0.26 -20.25
C ASP A 70 4.53 -1.70 -19.76
N ALA A 71 5.75 -1.97 -19.28
CA ALA A 71 6.09 -3.27 -18.71
C ALA A 71 5.41 -3.54 -17.37
N LEU A 72 5.09 -2.49 -16.60
CA LEU A 72 4.29 -2.60 -15.38
C LEU A 72 2.80 -2.72 -15.70
N LEU A 73 2.32 -1.95 -16.67
CA LEU A 73 0.93 -2.01 -17.14
C LEU A 73 0.55 -3.39 -17.71
N ALA A 74 1.52 -4.14 -18.23
CA ALA A 74 1.31 -5.52 -18.66
C ALA A 74 1.04 -6.50 -17.51
N ARG A 75 1.36 -6.13 -16.27
CA ARG A 75 1.29 -7.01 -15.08
C ARG A 75 0.34 -6.50 -13.99
N HIS A 76 -0.03 -5.22 -14.04
CA HIS A 76 -0.81 -4.56 -13.00
C HIS A 76 -1.90 -3.67 -13.58
N PRO A 77 -3.00 -3.45 -12.85
CA PRO A 77 -4.03 -2.50 -13.25
C PRO A 77 -3.46 -1.09 -13.42
N ARG A 78 -3.91 -0.40 -14.47
CA ARG A 78 -3.53 1.00 -14.75
C ARG A 78 -3.78 1.93 -13.56
N GLU A 79 -4.95 1.82 -12.95
CA GLU A 79 -5.36 2.65 -11.81
C GLU A 79 -4.41 2.49 -10.61
N ALA A 80 -3.88 1.29 -10.37
CA ALA A 80 -2.92 1.06 -9.29
C ALA A 80 -1.58 1.77 -9.54
N ILE A 81 -1.13 1.82 -10.80
CA ILE A 81 0.09 2.54 -11.18
C ILE A 81 -0.15 4.05 -11.10
N GLU A 82 -1.29 4.53 -11.60
CA GLU A 82 -1.62 5.96 -11.59
C GLU A 82 -1.72 6.51 -10.17
N ARG A 83 -2.33 5.76 -9.23
CA ARG A 83 -2.37 6.15 -7.81
C ARG A 83 -1.00 6.30 -7.16
N LEU A 84 0.00 5.55 -7.62
CA LEU A 84 1.39 5.63 -7.10
C LEU A 84 2.22 6.75 -7.75
N LEU A 85 1.72 7.38 -8.81
CA LEU A 85 2.40 8.46 -9.53
C LEU A 85 1.82 9.85 -9.24
N ALA A 86 0.63 9.91 -8.61
CA ALA A 86 -0.01 11.13 -8.15
C ALA A 86 0.69 11.69 -6.91
#